data_AF-A0A9E8SH51-F1
#
_entry.id   AF-A0A9E8SH51-F1
#
_cell.length_a   1.000
_cell.length_b   1.000
_cell.length_c   1.000
_cell.angle_alpha   90.00
_cell.angle_beta   90.00
_cell.angle_gamma   90.00
#
_symmetry.space_group_name_H-M   'P 1'
#
loop_
_entity.id
_entity.type
_entity.pdbx_description
1 polymer ?
#
loop_
_entity_poly.entity_id
_entity_poly.type
_entity_poly.pdbx_seq_one_letter_code
_entity_poly.pdbx_strand_id
1 'polypeptide(L)'
;MVKALWRFLASVKLSLYLLFLIALNLTIGAYYIKYCPGIFRPLNQMLFQEWFKVFGDGKSWWIFSFFFLLIFLGINTGACTLDRLAGLWPKRRGSGFGQFFLKLSPSLMHIFFLMALSGHALSVFTGAQKVIPIKAGDIISVELGTMEVKEVRPTFWKNSLLKNPLRQCAVALDLKTDSQTYPKEISFLHPCWFQGWSLHLDVDQKSKEQLPLRIIMKKDPGTRLILLGGAFMSVLMLWYFFQLNTNNKKD
;
A
#
# COMPACT_ATOMS: atom_id res chain seq x y z
N MET A 1 21.83 13.40 29.17
CA MET A 1 20.44 13.14 28.72
C MET A 1 20.36 12.61 27.29
N VAL A 2 20.97 13.29 26.30
CA VAL A 2 20.92 12.87 24.87
C VAL A 2 21.34 11.41 24.62
N LYS A 3 22.45 10.95 25.23
CA LYS A 3 22.91 9.55 25.09
C LYS A 3 21.93 8.52 25.67
N ALA A 4 21.21 8.87 26.74
CA ALA A 4 20.23 7.99 27.36
C ALA A 4 18.97 7.88 26.50
N LEU A 5 18.49 9.02 25.98
CA LEU A 5 17.38 9.06 25.03
C LEU A 5 17.69 8.25 23.76
N TRP A 6 18.89 8.43 23.19
CA TRP A 6 19.32 7.65 22.03
C TRP A 6 19.33 6.14 22.30
N ARG A 7 19.90 5.71 23.42
CA ARG A 7 19.92 4.29 23.81
C ARG A 7 18.52 3.71 24.01
N PHE A 8 17.60 4.50 24.56
CA PHE A 8 16.20 4.11 24.69
C PHE A 8 15.54 3.96 23.32
N LEU A 9 15.69 4.95 22.44
CA LEU A 9 15.17 4.94 21.08
C LEU A 9 15.76 3.81 20.23
N ALA A 10 17.02 3.45 20.41
CA ALA A 10 17.69 2.35 19.71
C ALA A 10 17.52 0.98 20.40
N SER A 11 16.62 0.86 21.39
CA SER A 11 16.46 -0.40 22.12
C SER A 11 15.54 -1.38 21.39
N VAL A 12 15.92 -2.66 21.37
CA VAL A 12 15.09 -3.76 20.85
C VAL A 12 13.82 -3.94 21.70
N LYS A 13 13.92 -3.70 23.01
CA LYS A 13 12.76 -3.78 23.93
C LYS A 13 11.66 -2.81 23.51
N LEU A 14 12.01 -1.56 23.20
CA LEU A 14 11.05 -0.58 22.70
C LEU A 14 10.38 -1.05 21.41
N SER A 15 11.14 -1.64 20.49
CA SER A 15 10.60 -2.21 19.24
C SER A 15 9.52 -3.27 19.51
N LEU A 16 9.79 -4.21 20.43
CA LEU A 16 8.83 -5.26 20.80
C LEU A 16 7.54 -4.68 21.41
N TYR A 17 7.66 -3.70 22.31
CA TYR A 17 6.49 -3.02 22.87
C TYR A 17 5.69 -2.27 21.80
N LEU A 18 6.37 -1.57 20.88
CA LEU A 18 5.70 -0.85 19.79
C LEU A 18 4.96 -1.81 18.86
N LEU A 19 5.56 -2.93 18.47
CA LEU A 19 4.91 -3.96 17.66
C LEU A 19 3.67 -4.53 18.35
N PHE A 20 3.75 -4.81 19.65
CA PHE A 20 2.61 -5.28 20.43
C PHE A 20 1.48 -4.25 20.50
N LEU A 21 1.81 -2.97 20.78
CA LEU A 21 0.83 -1.89 20.84
C LEU A 21 0.19 -1.63 19.46
N ILE A 22 0.95 -1.74 18.38
CA ILE A 22 0.44 -1.64 17.01
C ILE A 22 -0.56 -2.78 16.73
N ALA A 23 -0.22 -4.01 17.11
CA ALA A 23 -1.12 -5.15 16.93
C ALA A 23 -2.43 -4.99 17.72
N LEU A 24 -2.34 -4.52 18.97
CA LEU A 24 -3.51 -4.19 19.79
C LEU A 24 -4.35 -3.09 19.14
N ASN A 25 -3.72 -2.01 18.70
CA ASN A 25 -4.40 -0.89 18.04
C ASN A 25 -5.12 -1.34 16.76
N LEU A 26 -4.46 -2.14 15.92
CA LEU A 26 -5.09 -2.72 14.72
C LEU A 26 -6.29 -3.61 15.05
N THR A 27 -6.25 -4.34 16.16
CA THR A 27 -7.37 -5.16 16.63
C THR A 27 -8.56 -4.27 17.02
N ILE A 28 -8.30 -3.17 17.73
CA ILE A 28 -9.30 -2.16 18.06
C ILE A 28 -9.86 -1.51 16.79
N GLY A 29 -8.99 -1.16 15.83
CA GLY A 29 -9.39 -0.61 14.53
C GLY A 29 -10.29 -1.56 13.75
N ALA A 30 -9.98 -2.86 13.72
CA ALA A 30 -10.82 -3.88 13.08
C ALA A 30 -12.22 -3.94 13.71
N TYR A 31 -12.33 -3.80 15.03
CA TYR A 31 -13.61 -3.68 15.72
C TYR A 31 -14.38 -2.44 15.25
N TYR A 32 -13.76 -1.25 15.26
CA TYR A 32 -14.40 -0.01 14.80
C TYR A 32 -14.86 -0.09 13.34
N ILE A 33 -14.06 -0.66 12.44
CA ILE A 33 -14.43 -0.85 11.03
C ILE A 33 -15.66 -1.75 10.89
N LYS A 34 -15.76 -2.80 11.71
CA LYS A 34 -16.89 -3.73 11.70
C LYS A 34 -18.19 -3.08 12.19
N TYR A 35 -18.14 -2.33 13.30
CA TYR A 35 -19.34 -1.78 13.96
C TYR A 35 -19.72 -0.37 13.48
N CYS A 36 -18.81 0.38 12.87
CA CYS A 36 -19.07 1.71 12.30
C CYS A 36 -18.71 1.78 10.80
N PRO A 37 -19.28 0.90 9.95
CA PRO A 37 -18.87 0.80 8.54
C PRO A 37 -19.17 2.06 7.73
N GLY A 38 -20.20 2.84 8.10
CA GLY A 38 -20.53 4.10 7.42
C GLY A 38 -19.44 5.17 7.57
N ILE A 39 -18.68 5.13 8.66
CA ILE A 39 -17.59 6.07 8.94
C ILE A 39 -16.30 5.58 8.29
N PHE A 40 -15.95 4.29 8.46
CA PHE A 40 -14.61 3.80 8.11
C PHE A 40 -14.47 3.15 6.72
N ARG A 41 -15.55 2.67 6.07
CA ARG A 41 -15.42 2.13 4.70
C ARG A 41 -14.95 3.16 3.66
N PRO A 42 -15.39 4.44 3.71
CA PRO A 42 -14.90 5.46 2.79
C PRO A 42 -13.38 5.67 2.85
N LEU A 43 -12.70 5.31 3.94
CA LEU A 43 -11.25 5.41 4.08
C LEU A 43 -10.47 4.64 2.99
N ASN A 44 -11.06 3.60 2.39
CA ASN A 44 -10.46 2.85 1.28
C ASN A 44 -10.68 3.51 -0.10
N GLN A 45 -11.49 4.56 -0.16
CA GLN A 45 -11.97 5.17 -1.41
C GLN A 45 -11.47 6.60 -1.62
N MET A 46 -10.88 7.22 -0.61
CA MET A 46 -10.40 8.60 -0.63
C MET A 46 -9.15 8.77 0.23
N LEU A 47 -8.50 9.92 0.13
CA LEU A 47 -7.31 10.22 0.93
C LEU A 47 -7.68 10.43 2.41
N PHE A 48 -6.71 10.21 3.30
CA PHE A 48 -6.97 10.38 4.74
C PHE A 48 -7.40 11.80 5.10
N GLN A 49 -6.82 12.84 4.47
CA GLN A 49 -7.22 14.23 4.81
C GLN A 49 -8.64 14.54 4.37
N GLU A 50 -9.07 14.03 3.22
CA GLU A 50 -10.43 14.19 2.72
C GLU A 50 -11.42 13.45 3.62
N TRP A 51 -11.09 12.20 3.95
CA TRP A 51 -11.86 11.40 4.88
C TRP A 51 -12.00 12.10 6.24
N PHE A 52 -10.91 12.61 6.80
CA PHE A 52 -10.91 13.23 8.12
C PHE A 52 -11.75 14.51 8.16
N LYS A 53 -11.76 15.30 7.08
CA LYS A 53 -12.61 16.50 6.98
C LYS A 53 -14.11 16.17 7.04
N VAL A 54 -14.51 15.02 6.51
CA VAL A 54 -15.94 14.63 6.40
C VAL A 54 -16.38 13.78 7.58
N PHE A 55 -15.53 12.86 8.05
CA PHE A 55 -15.87 11.81 9.02
C PHE A 55 -15.08 11.90 10.33
N GLY A 56 -14.21 12.89 10.48
CA GLY A 56 -13.36 13.07 11.65
C GLY A 56 -14.17 13.33 12.92
N ASP A 57 -14.44 12.26 13.66
CA ASP A 57 -15.08 12.29 14.98
C ASP A 57 -14.16 11.63 16.03
N GLY A 58 -14.49 11.74 17.32
CA GLY A 58 -13.79 11.12 18.45
C GLY A 58 -13.63 9.60 18.31
N LYS A 59 -14.48 8.91 17.54
CA LYS A 59 -14.32 7.48 17.22
C LYS A 59 -13.07 7.17 16.38
N SER A 60 -12.44 8.19 15.78
CA SER A 60 -11.25 8.07 14.93
C SER A 60 -9.94 8.08 15.71
N TRP A 61 -9.98 8.19 17.05
CA TRP A 61 -8.80 8.28 17.92
C TRP A 61 -7.77 7.17 17.66
N TRP A 62 -8.24 5.96 17.34
CA TRP A 62 -7.38 4.79 17.13
C TRP A 62 -6.47 4.98 15.91
N ILE A 63 -6.93 5.67 14.86
CA ILE A 63 -6.14 5.97 13.66
C ILE A 63 -4.98 6.91 14.00
N PHE A 64 -5.24 7.94 14.83
CA PHE A 64 -4.19 8.85 15.29
C PHE A 64 -3.18 8.14 16.19
N SER A 65 -3.66 7.32 17.11
CA SER A 65 -2.79 6.47 17.92
C SER A 65 -1.96 5.51 17.05
N PHE A 66 -2.54 4.96 15.98
CA PHE A 66 -1.86 4.09 15.03
C PHE A 66 -0.74 4.84 14.30
N PHE A 67 -1.02 6.03 13.76
CA PHE A 67 0.01 6.85 13.11
C PHE A 67 1.14 7.24 14.06
N PHE A 68 0.80 7.62 15.30
CA PHE A 68 1.80 7.92 16.31
C PHE A 68 2.70 6.70 16.59
N LEU A 69 2.11 5.52 16.80
CA LEU A 69 2.86 4.29 17.02
C LEU A 69 3.74 3.92 15.82
N LEU A 70 3.26 4.09 14.58
CA LEU A 70 4.06 3.85 13.37
C LEU A 70 5.23 4.83 13.24
N ILE A 71 5.03 6.12 13.56
CA ILE A 71 6.11 7.11 13.58
C ILE A 71 7.17 6.71 14.61
N PHE A 72 6.75 6.32 15.81
CA PHE A 72 7.67 5.84 16.85
C PHE A 72 8.42 4.58 16.43
N LEU A 73 7.74 3.64 15.78
CA LEU A 73 8.38 2.44 15.22
C LEU A 73 9.40 2.81 14.14
N GLY A 74 9.07 3.77 13.28
CA GLY A 74 9.99 4.29 12.27
C GLY A 74 11.25 4.91 12.88
N ILE A 75 11.08 5.77 13.89
CA ILE A 75 12.19 6.40 14.63
C ILE A 75 13.05 5.34 15.33
N ASN A 76 12.43 4.39 16.03
CA ASN A 76 13.14 3.30 16.70
C ASN A 76 13.95 2.46 15.70
N THR A 77 13.32 2.06 14.60
CA THR A 77 13.97 1.27 13.54
C THR A 77 15.13 2.05 12.91
N GLY A 78 14.94 3.35 12.65
CA GLY A 78 16.00 4.23 12.17
C GLY A 78 17.17 4.34 13.15
N ALA A 79 16.90 4.58 14.43
CA ALA A 79 17.91 4.69 15.48
C ALA A 79 18.71 3.39 15.64
N CYS A 80 18.04 2.24 15.73
CA CYS A 80 18.66 0.91 15.75
C CYS A 80 19.56 0.67 14.52
N THR A 81 19.10 1.09 13.35
CA THR A 81 19.83 0.93 12.10
C THR A 81 21.09 1.80 12.06
N LEU A 82 20.97 3.06 12.44
CA LEU A 82 22.10 3.99 12.51
C LEU A 82 23.15 3.55 13.52
N ASP A 83 22.74 3.11 14.71
CA ASP A 83 23.65 2.62 15.75
C ASP A 83 24.46 1.40 15.27
N ARG A 84 23.77 0.46 14.62
CA ARG A 84 24.41 -0.73 14.04
C ARG A 84 25.33 -0.38 12.87
N LEU A 85 24.91 0.52 11.98
CA LEU A 85 25.75 0.97 10.86
C LEU A 85 27.01 1.68 11.36
N ALA A 86 26.89 2.56 12.35
CA ALA A 86 28.01 3.25 12.97
C ALA A 86 29.00 2.27 13.62
N GLY A 87 28.51 1.21 14.28
CA GLY A 87 29.37 0.17 14.86
C GLY A 87 30.04 -0.76 13.84
N LEU A 88 29.40 -0.98 12.68
CA LEU A 88 29.95 -1.82 11.60
C LEU A 88 30.95 -1.06 10.71
N TRP A 89 30.80 0.26 10.57
CA TRP A 89 31.61 1.09 9.68
C TRP A 89 33.13 0.95 9.87
N PRO A 90 33.68 1.00 11.10
CA PRO A 90 35.12 0.86 11.33
C PRO A 90 35.65 -0.54 10.98
N LYS A 91 34.79 -1.56 11.06
CA LYS A 91 35.16 -2.97 10.84
C LYS A 91 35.18 -3.36 9.35
N ARG A 92 34.79 -2.44 8.45
CA ARG A 92 34.74 -2.66 6.99
C ARG A 92 36.09 -3.05 6.39
N ARG A 93 37.20 -2.46 6.88
CA ARG A 93 38.54 -2.68 6.29
C ARG A 93 39.15 -4.04 6.64
N GLY A 94 38.67 -4.71 7.70
CA GLY A 94 39.25 -5.96 8.21
C GLY A 94 38.40 -7.21 8.00
N SER A 95 37.22 -7.09 7.38
CA SER A 95 36.32 -8.24 7.14
C SER A 95 36.22 -8.51 5.64
N GLY A 96 36.22 -9.79 5.24
CA GLY A 96 35.92 -10.18 3.86
C GLY A 96 34.54 -9.66 3.43
N PHE A 97 34.41 -9.25 2.17
CA PHE A 97 33.21 -8.57 1.64
C PHE A 97 31.91 -9.33 1.94
N GLY A 98 31.89 -10.66 1.78
CA GLY A 98 30.72 -11.49 2.05
C GLY A 98 30.30 -11.51 3.53
N GLN A 99 31.27 -11.63 4.47
CA GLN A 99 30.98 -11.61 5.90
C GLN A 99 30.52 -10.23 6.37
N PHE A 100 31.08 -9.15 5.81
CA PHE A 100 30.62 -7.80 6.07
C PHE A 100 29.18 -7.59 5.59
N PHE A 101 28.88 -8.02 4.36
CA PHE A 101 27.55 -7.88 3.78
C PHE A 101 26.49 -8.70 4.53
N LEU A 102 26.83 -9.91 5.01
CA LEU A 102 25.98 -10.69 5.91
C LEU A 102 25.63 -9.93 7.21
N LYS A 103 26.62 -9.29 7.85
CA LYS A 103 26.41 -8.49 9.07
C LYS A 103 25.59 -7.22 8.81
N LEU A 104 25.72 -6.65 7.61
CA LEU A 104 25.00 -5.47 7.13
C LEU A 104 23.55 -5.78 6.73
N SER A 105 23.26 -7.01 6.30
CA SER A 105 21.95 -7.42 5.76
C SER A 105 20.76 -7.03 6.66
N PRO A 106 20.76 -7.28 8.00
CA PRO A 106 19.66 -6.84 8.86
C PRO A 106 19.42 -5.32 8.84
N SER A 107 20.49 -4.51 8.75
CA SER A 107 20.35 -3.05 8.62
C SER A 107 19.75 -2.64 7.28
N LEU A 108 20.11 -3.33 6.18
CA LEU A 108 19.49 -3.10 4.88
C LEU A 108 18.01 -3.49 4.87
N MET A 109 17.64 -4.60 5.53
CA MET A 109 16.24 -4.99 5.70
C MET A 109 15.43 -3.89 6.40
N HIS A 110 15.98 -3.27 7.45
CA HIS A 110 15.33 -2.14 8.12
C HIS A 110 15.17 -0.92 7.21
N ILE A 111 16.17 -0.61 6.38
CA ILE A 111 16.08 0.50 5.42
C ILE A 111 14.95 0.24 4.41
N PHE A 112 14.86 -0.98 3.90
CA PHE A 112 13.79 -1.36 2.96
C PHE A 112 12.41 -1.40 3.61
N PHE A 113 12.32 -1.85 4.86
CA PHE A 113 11.10 -1.75 5.66
C PHE A 113 10.66 -0.29 5.85
N LEU A 114 11.59 0.60 6.22
CA LEU A 114 11.31 2.04 6.36
C LEU A 114 10.87 2.66 5.04
N MET A 115 11.52 2.30 3.92
CA MET A 115 11.10 2.74 2.59
C MET A 115 9.66 2.29 2.27
N ALA A 116 9.31 1.04 2.54
CA ALA A 116 7.96 0.53 2.31
C ALA A 116 6.93 1.23 3.23
N LEU A 117 7.26 1.44 4.50
CA LEU A 117 6.42 2.16 5.47
C LEU A 117 6.21 3.62 5.04
N SER A 118 7.26 4.31 4.60
CA SER A 118 7.16 5.66 4.02
C SER A 118 6.32 5.67 2.75
N GLY A 119 6.42 4.63 1.92
CA GLY A 119 5.56 4.44 0.75
C GLY A 119 4.08 4.35 1.15
N HIS A 120 3.75 3.56 2.18
CA HIS A 120 2.37 3.50 2.71
C HIS A 120 1.89 4.84 3.23
N ALA A 121 2.72 5.57 3.99
CA ALA A 121 2.36 6.91 4.45
C ALA A 121 2.09 7.84 3.25
N LEU A 122 2.97 7.80 2.23
CA LEU A 122 2.81 8.60 1.02
C LEU A 122 1.51 8.25 0.28
N SER A 123 1.16 6.97 0.15
CA SER A 123 -0.10 6.53 -0.47
C SER A 123 -1.36 7.00 0.29
N VAL A 124 -1.28 7.17 1.61
CA VAL A 124 -2.42 7.56 2.45
C VAL A 124 -2.62 9.08 2.45
N PHE A 125 -1.54 9.85 2.43
CA PHE A 125 -1.57 11.31 2.53
C PHE A 125 -1.43 12.03 1.19
N THR A 126 -0.98 11.35 0.12
CA THR A 126 -0.73 12.01 -1.16
C THR A 126 -1.23 11.15 -2.31
N GLY A 127 -1.52 11.82 -3.42
CA GLY A 127 -2.05 11.19 -4.61
C GLY A 127 -3.42 11.74 -4.95
N ALA A 128 -4.15 10.99 -5.75
CA ALA A 128 -5.54 11.26 -6.07
C ALA A 128 -6.27 9.93 -6.26
N GLN A 129 -7.47 9.83 -5.69
CA GLN A 129 -8.32 8.66 -5.87
C GLN A 129 -9.75 9.12 -6.14
N LYS A 130 -10.31 8.65 -7.24
CA LYS A 130 -11.70 8.95 -7.62
C LYS A 130 -12.40 7.66 -8.01
N VAL A 131 -13.57 7.43 -7.41
CA VAL A 131 -14.42 6.29 -7.71
C VAL A 131 -15.62 6.80 -8.48
N ILE A 132 -15.79 6.35 -9.72
CA ILE A 132 -16.81 6.86 -10.63
C ILE A 132 -17.68 5.69 -11.09
N PRO A 133 -19.00 5.71 -10.83
CA PRO A 133 -19.91 4.73 -11.43
C PRO A 133 -19.95 4.93 -12.95
N ILE A 134 -20.04 3.84 -13.72
CA ILE A 134 -20.01 3.90 -15.18
C ILE A 134 -21.16 3.13 -15.81
N LYS A 135 -21.65 3.66 -16.93
CA LYS A 135 -22.60 3.03 -17.85
C LYS A 135 -22.09 3.17 -19.28
N ALA A 136 -22.51 2.25 -20.16
CA ALA A 136 -22.19 2.36 -21.59
C ALA A 136 -22.79 3.65 -22.16
N GLY A 137 -21.97 4.41 -22.90
CA GLY A 137 -22.31 5.73 -23.44
C GLY A 137 -21.95 6.91 -22.52
N ASP A 138 -21.49 6.68 -21.29
CA ASP A 138 -21.13 7.77 -20.38
C ASP A 138 -19.90 8.53 -20.88
N ILE A 139 -19.99 9.87 -20.84
CA ILE A 139 -18.86 10.78 -21.07
C ILE A 139 -18.53 11.45 -19.75
N ILE A 140 -17.34 11.15 -19.24
CA ILE A 140 -16.90 11.55 -17.90
C ILE A 140 -15.73 12.51 -18.03
N SER A 141 -15.88 13.71 -17.47
CA SER A 141 -14.77 14.66 -17.34
C SER A 141 -13.85 14.23 -16.19
N VAL A 142 -12.59 14.01 -16.53
CA VAL A 142 -11.52 13.57 -15.62
C VAL A 142 -10.36 14.56 -15.71
N GLU A 143 -9.47 14.59 -14.73
CA GLU A 143 -8.30 15.49 -14.76
C GLU A 143 -7.38 15.26 -15.98
N LEU A 144 -7.50 14.09 -16.60
CA LEU A 144 -6.75 13.67 -17.80
C LEU A 144 -7.41 14.10 -19.11
N GLY A 145 -8.57 14.78 -19.08
CA GLY A 145 -9.38 15.11 -20.25
C GLY A 145 -10.78 14.52 -20.16
N THR A 146 -11.28 13.94 -21.26
CA THR A 146 -12.60 13.29 -21.28
C THR A 146 -12.46 11.79 -21.50
N MET A 147 -13.19 11.01 -20.72
CA MET A 147 -13.24 9.56 -20.83
C MET A 147 -14.63 9.17 -21.32
N GLU A 148 -14.70 8.50 -22.46
CA GLU A 148 -15.93 7.98 -23.03
C GLU A 148 -15.98 6.46 -22.86
N VAL A 149 -17.06 5.96 -22.25
CA VAL A 149 -17.30 4.53 -22.05
C VAL A 149 -18.03 3.98 -23.27
N LYS A 150 -17.31 3.43 -24.24
CA LYS A 150 -17.92 2.96 -25.49
C LYS A 150 -18.75 1.71 -25.32
N GLU A 151 -18.18 0.71 -24.66
CA GLU A 151 -18.79 -0.61 -24.60
C GLU A 151 -18.49 -1.28 -23.27
N VAL A 152 -19.49 -1.98 -22.75
CA VAL A 152 -19.40 -2.82 -21.57
C VAL A 152 -19.72 -4.24 -22.00
N ARG A 153 -18.73 -5.14 -21.93
CA ARG A 153 -18.83 -6.55 -22.34
C ARG A 153 -18.78 -7.46 -21.10
N PRO A 154 -19.92 -7.69 -20.43
CA PRO A 154 -19.97 -8.60 -19.30
C PRO A 154 -19.99 -10.05 -19.77
N THR A 155 -19.19 -10.89 -19.11
CA THR A 155 -19.17 -12.34 -19.28
C THR A 155 -19.69 -12.97 -17.99
N PHE A 156 -20.69 -13.84 -18.09
CA PHE A 156 -21.28 -14.53 -16.95
C PHE A 156 -20.92 -16.01 -16.95
N TRP A 157 -20.80 -16.62 -15.77
CA TRP A 157 -20.70 -18.07 -15.67
C TRP A 157 -22.04 -18.72 -16.01
N LYS A 158 -22.01 -19.77 -16.82
CA LYS A 158 -23.14 -20.68 -16.96
C LYS A 158 -23.14 -21.63 -15.78
N ASN A 159 -23.97 -21.38 -14.77
CA ASN A 159 -24.14 -22.27 -13.63
C ASN A 159 -25.64 -22.41 -13.37
N SER A 160 -26.15 -23.64 -13.29
CA SER A 160 -27.57 -23.92 -13.06
C SER A 160 -28.02 -23.62 -11.62
N LEU A 161 -27.09 -23.59 -10.65
CA LEU A 161 -27.38 -23.41 -9.22
C LEU A 161 -27.23 -21.95 -8.74
N LEU A 162 -26.48 -21.13 -9.48
CA LEU A 162 -26.28 -19.71 -9.17
C LEU A 162 -26.86 -18.88 -10.32
N LYS A 163 -27.59 -17.80 -10.03
CA LYS A 163 -28.17 -16.89 -11.04
C LYS A 163 -27.07 -16.20 -11.87
N ASN A 164 -26.46 -16.93 -12.80
CA ASN A 164 -25.42 -16.50 -13.75
C ASN A 164 -24.48 -15.43 -13.17
N PRO A 165 -23.59 -15.77 -12.21
CA PRO A 165 -22.73 -14.78 -11.58
C PRO A 165 -21.76 -14.17 -12.60
N LEU A 166 -21.50 -12.86 -12.48
CA LEU A 166 -20.55 -12.15 -13.32
C LEU A 166 -19.16 -12.78 -13.15
N ARG A 167 -18.61 -13.30 -14.25
CA ARG A 167 -17.26 -13.89 -14.30
C ARG A 167 -16.21 -12.81 -14.51
N GLN A 168 -16.45 -11.98 -15.52
CA GLN A 168 -15.51 -10.97 -15.99
C GLN A 168 -16.30 -9.87 -16.67
N CYS A 169 -15.76 -8.66 -16.68
CA CYS A 169 -16.28 -7.58 -17.49
C CYS A 169 -15.10 -6.87 -18.14
N ALA A 170 -15.20 -6.66 -19.44
CA ALA A 170 -14.29 -5.81 -20.19
C ALA A 170 -15.01 -4.50 -20.55
N VAL A 171 -14.35 -3.38 -20.33
CA VAL A 171 -14.89 -2.05 -20.64
C VAL A 171 -13.94 -1.38 -21.62
N ALA A 172 -14.47 -1.03 -22.80
CA ALA A 172 -13.77 -0.26 -23.80
C ALA A 172 -13.93 1.23 -23.49
N LEU A 173 -12.80 1.92 -23.36
CA LEU A 173 -12.69 3.32 -23.00
C LEU A 173 -11.96 4.08 -24.11
N ASP A 174 -12.49 5.23 -24.49
CA ASP A 174 -11.77 6.21 -25.28
C ASP A 174 -11.33 7.34 -24.37
N LEU A 175 -10.02 7.43 -24.12
CA LEU A 175 -9.43 8.52 -23.36
C LEU A 175 -9.05 9.65 -24.32
N LYS A 176 -9.80 10.75 -24.29
CA LYS A 176 -9.56 11.93 -25.11
C LYS A 176 -8.76 12.96 -24.30
N THR A 177 -7.59 13.29 -24.81
CA THR A 177 -6.81 14.46 -24.41
C THR A 177 -6.98 15.55 -25.45
N ASP A 178 -6.57 16.79 -25.16
CA ASP A 178 -6.77 17.97 -26.02
C ASP A 178 -6.27 17.79 -27.47
N SER A 179 -5.40 16.81 -27.74
CA SER A 179 -4.83 16.56 -29.05
C SER A 179 -5.09 15.17 -29.64
N GLN A 180 -5.46 14.15 -28.85
CA GLN A 180 -5.58 12.76 -29.32
C GLN A 180 -6.57 11.90 -28.51
N THR A 181 -7.16 10.91 -29.17
CA THR A 181 -8.01 9.86 -28.55
C THR A 181 -7.22 8.56 -28.44
N TYR A 182 -7.15 8.01 -27.23
CA TYR A 182 -6.46 6.76 -26.93
C TYR A 182 -7.49 5.68 -26.57
N PRO A 183 -7.74 4.70 -27.46
CA PRO A 183 -8.58 3.56 -27.12
C PRO A 183 -7.84 2.67 -26.11
N LYS A 184 -8.50 2.34 -25.01
CA LYS A 184 -8.02 1.48 -23.94
C LYS A 184 -9.10 0.51 -23.53
N GLU A 185 -8.70 -0.67 -23.09
CA GLU A 185 -9.60 -1.66 -22.54
C GLU A 185 -9.18 -1.94 -21.11
N ILE A 186 -10.14 -1.96 -20.18
CA ILE A 186 -9.91 -2.34 -18.79
C ILE A 186 -10.77 -3.55 -18.43
N SER A 187 -10.24 -4.40 -17.56
CA SER A 187 -11.01 -5.49 -16.94
C SER A 187 -10.55 -5.70 -15.49
N PHE A 188 -11.27 -6.52 -14.73
CA PHE A 188 -11.02 -6.69 -13.28
C PHE A 188 -9.57 -7.03 -12.91
N LEU A 189 -8.86 -7.79 -13.76
CA LEU A 189 -7.46 -8.20 -13.52
C LEU A 189 -6.45 -7.52 -14.44
N HIS A 190 -6.93 -6.69 -15.38
CA HIS A 190 -6.08 -5.96 -16.30
C HIS A 190 -6.38 -4.46 -16.17
N PRO A 191 -5.79 -3.79 -15.16
CA PRO A 191 -5.88 -2.35 -15.06
C PRO A 191 -5.09 -1.69 -16.19
N CYS A 192 -5.54 -0.51 -16.61
CA CYS A 192 -4.81 0.30 -17.58
C CYS A 192 -4.04 1.41 -16.87
N TRP A 193 -2.84 1.71 -17.37
CA TRP A 193 -2.05 2.84 -16.94
C TRP A 193 -2.06 3.92 -18.02
N PHE A 194 -2.36 5.17 -17.64
CA PHE A 194 -2.37 6.30 -18.55
C PHE A 194 -1.91 7.57 -17.83
N GLN A 195 -0.84 8.21 -18.34
CA GLN A 195 -0.28 9.46 -17.79
C GLN A 195 -0.05 9.46 -16.25
N GLY A 196 0.42 8.32 -15.71
CA GLY A 196 0.69 8.17 -14.28
C GLY A 196 -0.52 7.81 -13.42
N TRP A 197 -1.71 7.67 -14.02
CA TRP A 197 -2.89 7.14 -13.38
C TRP A 197 -3.06 5.66 -13.68
N SER A 198 -3.60 4.93 -12.72
CA SER A 198 -4.12 3.58 -12.89
C SER A 198 -5.65 3.60 -12.88
N LEU A 199 -6.25 2.94 -13.87
CA LEU A 199 -7.69 2.75 -13.98
C LEU A 199 -8.00 1.29 -13.66
N HIS A 200 -8.78 1.08 -12.60
CA HIS A 200 -9.21 -0.24 -12.15
C HIS A 200 -10.72 -0.35 -12.30
N LEU A 201 -11.17 -1.48 -12.85
CA LEU A 201 -12.58 -1.81 -12.88
C LEU A 201 -12.96 -2.52 -11.58
N ASP A 202 -14.10 -2.15 -11.00
CA ASP A 202 -14.64 -2.78 -9.80
C ASP A 202 -16.18 -2.88 -9.88
N VAL A 203 -16.77 -3.73 -9.05
CA VAL A 203 -18.23 -3.94 -8.95
C VAL A 203 -18.72 -3.38 -7.63
N ASP A 204 -19.74 -2.52 -7.68
CA ASP A 204 -20.46 -2.13 -6.49
C ASP A 204 -21.51 -3.18 -6.11
N GLN A 205 -21.10 -4.14 -5.27
CA GLN A 205 -21.95 -5.22 -4.79
C GLN A 205 -23.20 -4.77 -4.03
N LYS A 206 -23.31 -3.49 -3.64
CA LYS A 206 -24.45 -2.96 -2.89
C LYS A 206 -25.50 -2.27 -3.74
N SER A 207 -25.21 -2.00 -5.00
CA SER A 207 -26.14 -1.33 -5.89
C SER A 207 -27.24 -2.31 -6.34
N LYS A 208 -28.46 -1.78 -6.53
CA LYS A 208 -29.60 -2.53 -7.05
C LYS A 208 -29.62 -2.60 -8.58
N GLU A 209 -28.68 -1.94 -9.25
CA GLU A 209 -28.57 -1.98 -10.71
C GLU A 209 -28.09 -3.36 -11.19
N GLN A 210 -28.49 -3.77 -12.41
CA GLN A 210 -28.11 -5.07 -12.97
C GLN A 210 -26.60 -5.22 -13.23
N LEU A 211 -25.90 -4.12 -13.50
CA LEU A 211 -24.45 -4.07 -13.77
C LEU A 211 -23.84 -2.83 -13.10
N PRO A 212 -23.64 -2.84 -11.77
CA PRO A 212 -23.16 -1.68 -11.03
C PRO A 212 -21.64 -1.59 -11.11
N LEU A 213 -21.15 -1.21 -12.29
CA LEU A 213 -19.73 -1.07 -12.54
C LEU A 213 -19.23 0.30 -12.08
N ARG A 214 -18.01 0.32 -11.56
CA ARG A 214 -17.31 1.55 -11.23
C ARG A 214 -15.86 1.49 -11.68
N ILE A 215 -15.34 2.64 -12.08
CA ILE A 215 -13.92 2.82 -12.35
C ILE A 215 -13.30 3.51 -11.14
N ILE A 216 -12.24 2.90 -10.62
CA ILE A 216 -11.37 3.49 -9.59
C ILE A 216 -10.16 4.05 -10.33
N MET A 217 -10.08 5.37 -10.39
CA MET A 217 -8.93 6.09 -10.90
C MET A 217 -8.00 6.41 -9.73
N LYS A 218 -6.74 6.00 -9.82
CA LYS A 218 -5.76 6.22 -8.76
C LYS A 218 -4.45 6.77 -9.32
N LYS A 219 -3.93 7.83 -8.70
CA LYS A 219 -2.57 8.32 -8.87
C LYS A 219 -1.87 8.19 -7.52
N ASP A 220 -1.10 7.12 -7.34
CA ASP A 220 -0.52 6.78 -6.05
C ASP A 220 1.02 6.73 -6.15
N PRO A 221 1.72 7.80 -5.75
CA PRO A 221 3.18 7.85 -5.79
C PRO A 221 3.83 6.89 -4.79
N GLY A 222 3.15 6.54 -3.70
CA GLY A 222 3.65 5.64 -2.66
C GLY A 222 3.75 4.18 -3.14
N THR A 223 2.90 3.77 -4.10
CA THR A 223 2.91 2.41 -4.66
C THR A 223 4.29 1.96 -5.13
N ARG A 224 5.03 2.84 -5.81
CA ARG A 224 6.38 2.52 -6.31
C ARG A 224 7.35 2.25 -5.16
N LEU A 225 7.29 3.07 -4.11
CA LEU A 225 8.14 2.90 -2.92
C LEU A 225 7.80 1.62 -2.16
N ILE A 226 6.51 1.31 -2.00
CA ILE A 226 6.04 0.08 -1.35
C ILE A 226 6.56 -1.14 -2.12
N LEU A 227 6.37 -1.17 -3.45
CA LEU A 227 6.78 -2.29 -4.29
C LEU A 227 8.30 -2.48 -4.30
N LEU A 228 9.07 -1.40 -4.45
CA LEU A 228 10.53 -1.48 -4.43
C LEU A 228 11.04 -1.92 -3.06
N GLY A 229 10.59 -1.28 -1.98
CA GLY A 229 10.97 -1.64 -0.62
C GLY A 229 10.64 -3.09 -0.29
N GLY A 230 9.42 -3.53 -0.61
CA GLY A 230 8.99 -4.92 -0.42
C GLY A 230 9.82 -5.91 -1.24
N ALA A 231 10.00 -5.66 -2.54
CA ALA A 231 10.76 -6.55 -3.43
C ALA A 231 12.22 -6.71 -2.98
N PHE A 232 12.90 -5.60 -2.69
CA PHE A 232 14.28 -5.65 -2.21
C PHE A 232 14.40 -6.33 -0.85
N MET A 233 13.45 -6.09 0.06
CA MET A 233 13.40 -6.78 1.34
C MET A 233 13.24 -8.30 1.16
N SER A 234 12.31 -8.75 0.31
CA SER A 234 12.08 -10.17 0.03
C SER A 234 13.31 -10.84 -0.59
N VAL A 235 13.91 -10.23 -1.60
CA VAL A 235 15.14 -10.77 -2.23
C VAL A 235 16.28 -10.85 -1.23
N LEU A 236 16.47 -9.81 -0.42
CA LEU A 236 17.51 -9.77 0.60
C LEU A 236 17.29 -10.82 1.69
N MET A 237 16.05 -11.04 2.12
CA MET A 237 15.71 -12.09 3.08
C MET A 237 16.00 -13.49 2.53
N LEU A 238 15.57 -13.78 1.30
CA LEU A 238 15.84 -15.07 0.64
C LEU A 238 17.34 -15.33 0.55
N TRP A 239 18.10 -14.34 0.09
CA TRP A 239 19.55 -14.42 0.01
C TRP A 239 20.21 -14.62 1.39
N TYR A 240 19.77 -13.86 2.39
CA TYR A 240 20.33 -13.92 3.75
C TYR A 240 20.14 -15.29 4.40
N PHE A 241 18.94 -15.87 4.31
CA PHE A 241 18.66 -17.20 4.85
C PHE A 241 19.39 -18.30 4.09
N PHE A 242 19.48 -18.20 2.76
CA PHE A 242 20.28 -19.13 1.97
C PHE A 242 21.74 -19.12 2.40
N GLN A 243 22.33 -17.93 2.55
CA GLN A 243 23.73 -17.79 2.93
C GLN A 243 24.00 -18.28 4.36
N LEU A 244 23.10 -18.01 5.31
CA LEU A 244 23.18 -18.55 6.67
C LEU A 244 23.22 -20.08 6.66
N ASN A 245 22.33 -20.72 5.88
CA ASN A 245 22.27 -22.17 5.76
C ASN A 245 23.56 -22.75 5.15
N THR A 246 24.14 -22.09 4.14
CA THR A 246 25.40 -22.55 3.54
C THR A 246 26.60 -22.45 4.48
N ASN A 247 26.61 -21.47 5.38
CA ASN A 247 27.70 -21.34 6.36
C ASN A 247 27.56 -22.38 7.48
N ASN A 248 26.34 -22.64 7.99
CA ASN A 248 26.09 -23.67 8.99
C ASN A 248 26.44 -25.11 8.53
N LYS A 249 26.58 -25.35 7.23
CA LYS A 249 27.01 -26.65 6.68
C LYS A 249 28.53 -26.81 6.57
N LYS A 250 29.29 -25.73 6.77
CA LYS A 250 30.76 -25.72 6.69
C LYS A 250 31.44 -25.79 8.06
N ASP A 251 30.66 -25.61 9.13
CA ASP A 251 31.06 -25.79 10.53
C ASP A 251 30.54 -27.15 11.03
#